data_AF-A0AB34CR23-F1
#
_entry.id   AF-A0AB34CR23-F1
#
_cell.length_a   1.000
_cell.length_b   1.000
_cell.length_c   1.000
_cell.angle_alpha   90.00
_cell.angle_beta   90.00
_cell.angle_gamma   90.00
#
_symmetry.space_group_name_H-M   'P 1'
#
loop_
_entity.id
_entity.type
_entity.pdbx_description
1 polymer ?
#
loop_
_entity_poly.entity_id
_entity_poly.type
_entity_poly.pdbx_seq_one_letter_code
_entity_poly.pdbx_strand_id
1 'polypeptide(L)'
;MARKRHPSKEIEMALRYAESHGWLVVTGGHHAWGKMYCPKNLLMCRCGEFCLTCIWSTPKNVHHHARALRRVVDNCQYLKS
;
A
#
# COMPACT_ATOMS: atom_id res chain seq x y z
N MET A 1 -8.11 5.37 -15.30
CA MET A 1 -8.55 3.95 -15.31
C MET A 1 -8.56 3.48 -13.85
N ALA A 2 -9.71 3.07 -13.32
CA ALA A 2 -9.78 2.60 -11.93
C ALA A 2 -9.06 1.25 -11.82
N ARG A 3 -8.21 1.07 -10.79
CA ARG A 3 -7.53 -0.20 -10.53
C ARG A 3 -8.55 -1.33 -10.31
N LYS A 4 -8.14 -2.58 -10.58
CA LYS A 4 -8.94 -3.74 -10.12
C LYS A 4 -9.06 -3.69 -8.59
N ARG A 5 -10.16 -4.24 -8.06
CA ARG A 5 -10.36 -4.38 -6.60
C ARG A 5 -9.65 -5.62 -6.10
N HIS A 6 -9.12 -5.54 -4.87
CA HIS A 6 -8.54 -6.70 -4.21
C HIS A 6 -9.67 -7.65 -3.77
N PRO A 7 -9.54 -8.98 -3.93
CA PRO A 7 -10.61 -9.93 -3.57
C PRO A 7 -10.96 -9.91 -2.08
N SER A 8 -9.97 -9.71 -1.19
CA SER A 8 -10.22 -9.46 0.23
C SER A 8 -10.68 -8.03 0.49
N LYS A 9 -11.77 -7.91 1.28
CA LYS A 9 -12.36 -6.64 1.70
C LYS A 9 -11.44 -5.85 2.63
N GLU A 10 -10.72 -6.52 3.51
CA GLU A 10 -9.84 -5.92 4.50
C GLU A 10 -8.65 -5.25 3.84
N ILE A 11 -8.04 -5.92 2.86
CA ILE A 11 -6.94 -5.38 2.06
C ILE A 11 -7.48 -4.24 1.20
N GLU A 12 -8.62 -4.42 0.54
CA GLU A 12 -9.25 -3.35 -0.25
C GLU A 12 -9.52 -2.09 0.60
N MET A 13 -10.00 -2.22 1.83
CA MET A 13 -10.17 -1.09 2.75
C MET A 13 -8.84 -0.42 3.10
N ALA A 14 -7.77 -1.19 3.29
CA ALA A 14 -6.43 -0.64 3.52
C ALA A 14 -5.89 0.10 2.28
N LEU A 15 -6.15 -0.41 1.08
CA LEU A 15 -5.77 0.24 -0.17
C LEU A 15 -6.52 1.55 -0.39
N ARG A 16 -7.83 1.58 -0.14
CA ARG A 16 -8.62 2.83 -0.20
C ARG A 16 -8.12 3.87 0.79
N TYR A 17 -7.74 3.43 1.99
CA TYR A 17 -7.10 4.30 2.97
C TYR A 17 -5.77 4.85 2.46
N ALA A 18 -4.94 4.03 1.83
CA ALA A 18 -3.71 4.50 1.21
C ALA A 18 -4.00 5.54 0.10
N GLU A 19 -4.94 5.26 -0.79
CA GLU A 19 -5.36 6.14 -1.88
C GLU A 19 -5.90 7.48 -1.37
N SER A 20 -6.69 7.49 -0.28
CA SER A 20 -7.19 8.72 0.33
C SER A 20 -6.07 9.58 0.93
N HIS A 21 -4.92 8.97 1.24
CA HIS A 21 -3.71 9.65 1.68
C HIS A 21 -2.73 9.90 0.52
N GLY A 22 -3.19 9.83 -0.72
CA GLY A 22 -2.39 10.15 -1.90
C GLY A 22 -1.40 9.06 -2.31
N TRP A 23 -1.42 7.87 -1.70
CA TRP A 23 -0.59 6.77 -2.18
C TRP A 23 -1.11 6.23 -3.51
N LEU A 24 -0.17 5.94 -4.42
CA LEU A 24 -0.50 5.38 -5.73
C LEU A 24 -0.54 3.86 -5.64
N VAL A 25 -1.69 3.25 -5.93
CA VAL A 25 -1.84 1.79 -5.98
C VAL A 25 -1.88 1.31 -7.43
N VAL A 26 -0.93 0.46 -7.80
CA VAL A 26 -0.82 -0.14 -9.14
C VAL A 26 -1.08 -1.64 -9.03
N THR A 27 -2.08 -2.13 -9.78
CA THR A 27 -2.36 -3.56 -9.89
C THR A 27 -1.48 -4.22 -10.94
N GLY A 28 -0.96 -5.41 -10.64
CA GLY A 28 -0.13 -6.18 -11.56
C GLY A 28 1.04 -6.88 -10.86
N GLY A 29 1.34 -8.09 -11.31
CA GLY A 29 2.39 -8.95 -10.78
C GLY A 29 2.05 -10.43 -10.98
N HIS A 30 3.06 -11.30 -10.83
CA HIS A 30 2.86 -12.76 -10.88
C HIS A 30 2.42 -13.29 -9.51
N HIS A 31 3.24 -13.08 -8.48
CA HIS A 31 2.95 -13.51 -7.10
C HIS A 31 2.26 -12.44 -6.24
N ALA A 32 2.45 -11.16 -6.59
CA ALA A 32 1.80 -10.04 -5.94
C ALA A 32 0.56 -9.61 -6.73
N TRP A 33 -0.49 -9.23 -6.03
CA TRP A 33 -1.69 -8.63 -6.63
C TRP A 33 -1.38 -7.24 -7.21
N GLY A 34 -0.51 -6.50 -6.53
CA GLY A 34 -0.10 -5.17 -6.94
C GLY A 34 0.97 -4.59 -6.03
N LYS A 35 1.22 -3.29 -6.19
CA LYS A 35 2.17 -2.51 -5.40
C LYS A 35 1.56 -1.16 -5.07
N MET A 36 1.88 -0.62 -3.89
CA MET A 36 1.58 0.77 -3.54
C MET A 36 2.87 1.58 -3.42
N TYR A 37 2.81 2.82 -3.91
CA TYR A 37 3.93 3.74 -4.03
C TYR A 37 3.65 5.01 -3.21
N CYS A 38 4.70 5.47 -2.52
CA CYS A 38 4.66 6.71 -1.76
C CYS A 38 4.46 7.93 -2.68
N PRO A 39 3.58 8.90 -2.34
CA PRO A 39 3.29 10.05 -3.19
C PRO A 39 4.49 10.95 -3.50
N LYS A 40 5.47 11.03 -2.60
CA LYS A 40 6.59 11.99 -2.73
C LYS A 40 7.94 11.34 -2.96
N ASN A 41 8.04 10.02 -2.83
CA ASN A 41 9.28 9.25 -3.01
C ASN A 41 10.53 9.93 -2.43
N LEU A 42 10.38 10.55 -1.24
CA LEU A 42 11.46 11.32 -0.62
C LEU A 42 12.45 10.37 0.05
N LEU A 43 13.74 10.67 -0.06
CA LEU A 43 14.82 9.96 0.65
C LEU A 43 14.58 9.87 2.17
N MET A 44 13.86 10.83 2.75
CA MET A 44 13.50 10.86 4.18
C MET A 44 12.34 9.92 4.55
N CYS A 45 11.54 9.47 3.57
CA CYS A 45 10.44 8.54 3.81
C CYS A 45 11.01 7.12 3.91
N ARG A 46 11.22 6.63 5.13
CA ARG A 46 11.84 5.32 5.41
C ARG A 46 13.22 5.16 4.72
N CYS A 47 14.06 6.19 4.80
CA CYS A 47 15.46 6.18 4.32
C CYS A 47 15.64 5.72 2.86
N GLY A 48 14.74 6.09 1.95
CA GLY A 48 14.91 5.87 0.50
C GLY A 48 14.84 4.42 0.02
N GLU A 49 14.70 3.43 0.92
CA GLU A 49 14.83 2.01 0.58
C GLU A 49 13.46 1.31 0.38
N PHE A 50 12.37 1.83 0.97
CA PHE A 50 11.06 1.16 0.95
C PHE A 50 9.84 2.10 0.79
N CYS A 51 9.87 2.98 -0.21
CA CYS A 51 8.67 3.72 -0.67
C CYS A 51 7.73 2.88 -1.56
N LEU A 52 8.01 1.58 -1.70
CA LEU A 52 7.25 0.60 -2.47
C LEU A 52 6.85 -0.55 -1.56
N THR A 53 5.56 -0.84 -1.47
CA THR A 53 5.05 -2.00 -0.72
C THR A 53 4.28 -2.93 -1.66
N CYS A 54 4.69 -4.20 -1.71
CA CYS A 54 3.98 -5.23 -2.46
C CYS A 54 2.70 -5.65 -1.72
N ILE A 55 1.62 -5.82 -2.48
CA ILE A 55 0.30 -6.26 -2.02
C ILE A 55 0.16 -7.71 -2.46
N TRP A 56 0.01 -8.63 -1.52
CA TRP A 56 -0.06 -10.06 -1.82
C TRP A 56 -1.48 -10.50 -2.18
N SER A 57 -1.62 -11.32 -3.22
CA SER A 57 -2.92 -11.88 -3.62
C SER A 57 -3.46 -12.88 -2.59
N THR A 58 -2.57 -13.71 -2.04
CA THR A 58 -2.91 -14.82 -1.14
C THR A 58 -2.04 -14.78 0.14
N PRO A 59 -2.20 -13.77 1.00
CA PRO A 59 -1.46 -13.70 2.24
C PRO A 59 -1.96 -14.75 3.23
N LYS A 60 -1.04 -15.36 4.00
CA LYS A 60 -1.36 -16.32 5.08
C LYS A 60 -2.35 -15.76 6.10
N ASN A 61 -2.28 -14.45 6.38
CA ASN A 61 -3.23 -13.75 7.23
C ASN A 61 -3.59 -12.39 6.62
N VAL A 62 -4.84 -12.30 6.14
CA VAL A 62 -5.40 -11.13 5.46
C VAL A 62 -5.45 -9.91 6.37
N HIS A 63 -5.90 -10.05 7.62
CA HIS A 63 -6.01 -8.93 8.56
C HIS A 63 -4.65 -8.35 8.94
N HIS A 64 -3.66 -9.23 9.14
CA HIS A 64 -2.30 -8.80 9.45
C HIS A 64 -1.68 -8.05 8.27
N HIS A 65 -1.87 -8.56 7.04
CA HIS A 65 -1.40 -7.87 5.84
C HIS A 65 -2.07 -6.51 5.66
N ALA A 66 -3.39 -6.42 5.80
CA ALA A 66 -4.12 -5.14 5.74
C ALA A 66 -3.63 -4.13 6.79
N ARG A 67 -3.39 -4.58 8.03
CA ARG A 67 -2.83 -3.74 9.10
C ARG A 67 -1.40 -3.28 8.78
N ALA A 68 -0.58 -4.14 8.17
CA ALA A 68 0.76 -3.77 7.73
C ALA A 68 0.72 -2.68 6.66
N LEU A 69 -0.17 -2.79 5.66
CA LEU A 69 -0.36 -1.75 4.64
C LEU A 69 -0.75 -0.41 5.26
N ARG A 70 -1.73 -0.40 6.19
CA ARG A 70 -2.12 0.84 6.89
C ARG A 70 -0.97 1.44 7.69
N ARG A 71 -0.20 0.63 8.41
CA ARG A 71 0.98 1.11 9.15
C ARG A 71 2.02 1.76 8.25
N VAL A 72 2.18 1.30 7.00
CA VAL A 72 3.08 1.96 6.04
C VAL A 72 2.60 3.37 5.72
N VAL A 73 1.29 3.53 5.50
CA VAL A 73 0.66 4.84 5.29
C VAL A 73 0.81 5.72 6.53
N ASP A 74 0.44 5.24 7.71
CA ASP A 74 0.44 6.02 8.96
C ASP A 74 1.84 6.50 9.39
N ASN A 75 2.88 5.75 9.02
CA ASN A 75 4.27 6.10 9.29
C ASN A 75 4.94 6.89 8.16
N CYS A 76 4.20 7.27 7.12
CA CYS A 76 4.68 8.18 6.10
C CYS A 76 4.85 9.58 6.70
N GLN A 77 6.09 10.06 6.80
CA GLN A 77 6.37 11.39 7.36
C GLN A 77 5.70 12.52 6.57
N TYR A 78 5.44 12.30 5.27
CA TYR A 78 4.79 13.29 4.41
C TYR A 78 3.32 13.57 4.78
N LEU A 79 2.63 12.63 5.43
CA LEU A 79 1.23 12.82 5.85
C LEU A 79 1.08 13.56 7.19
N LYS A 80 2.21 13.87 7.85
CA LYS A 80 2.25 14.51 9.16
C LYS A 80 2.72 15.97 9.10
N SER A 81 2.88 16.55 7.90
CA SER A 81 3.32 17.94 7.67
C SER A 81 2.17 18.84 7.28
#